data_AF-A0A6B3HJ24-F1
#
_entry.id   AF-A0A6B3HJ24-F1
#
_cell.length_a   1.000
_cell.length_b   1.000
_cell.length_c   1.000
_cell.angle_alpha   90.00
_cell.angle_beta   90.00
_cell.angle_gamma   90.00
#
_symmetry.space_group_name_H-M   'P 1'
#
loop_
_entity.id
_entity.type
_entity.pdbx_description
1 polymer ?
#
loop_
_entity_poly.entity_id
_entity_poly.type
_entity_poly.pdbx_seq_one_letter_code
_entity_poly.pdbx_strand_id
1 'polypeptide(L)'
;ERPDDRDHPLRLGFGTEAGAVDAARFRKRFGVELVEGYGSSEGGAALQRTPGTPPGAIGRAAPADDLAVVDPETGEERPSARFDAGGRLLNGDEAIGELVNRGQTPFEGYWRNP
;
A
#
# COMPACT_ATOMS: atom_id res chain seq x y z
N GLU A 1 -25.26 -3.60 14.03
CA GLU A 1 -25.45 -2.24 13.47
C GLU A 1 -26.52 -1.54 14.29
N ARG A 2 -26.40 -0.23 14.50
CA ARG A 2 -27.38 0.59 15.21
C ARG A 2 -27.94 1.67 14.28
N PRO A 3 -29.19 2.14 14.50
CA PRO A 3 -29.82 3.13 13.63
C PRO A 3 -29.05 4.46 13.51
N ASP A 4 -28.27 4.80 14.53
CA ASP A 4 -27.50 6.04 14.67
C ASP A 4 -26.03 5.91 14.22
N ASP A 5 -25.60 4.76 13.68
CA ASP A 5 -24.20 4.55 13.29
C ASP A 5 -23.72 5.54 12.21
N ARG A 6 -24.61 6.28 11.53
CA ARG A 6 -24.24 7.33 10.55
C ARG A 6 -24.46 8.76 11.08
N ASP A 7 -25.02 8.91 12.27
CA ASP A 7 -25.26 10.22 12.90
C ASP A 7 -24.01 10.67 13.65
N HIS A 8 -22.99 11.03 12.87
CA HIS A 8 -21.72 11.47 13.40
C HIS A 8 -21.05 12.49 12.47
N PRO A 9 -20.12 13.32 12.98
CA PRO A 9 -19.39 14.29 12.17
C PRO A 9 -18.18 13.69 11.43
N LEU A 10 -17.92 12.38 11.53
CA LEU A 10 -16.77 11.74 10.86
C LEU A 10 -16.91 11.82 9.34
N ARG A 11 -15.82 12.20 8.68
CA ARG A 11 -15.78 12.41 7.22
C ARG A 11 -14.78 11.49 6.50
N LEU A 12 -13.69 11.14 7.18
CA LEU A 12 -12.58 10.37 6.64
C LEU A 12 -11.83 9.71 7.79
N GLY A 13 -11.44 8.45 7.62
CA GLY A 13 -10.39 7.82 8.43
C GLY A 13 -9.15 7.62 7.56
N PHE A 14 -7.97 7.69 8.17
CA PHE A 14 -6.72 7.34 7.52
C PHE A 14 -5.94 6.35 8.38
N GLY A 15 -5.22 5.43 7.75
CA GLY A 15 -4.44 4.43 8.46
C GLY A 15 -3.62 3.55 7.54
N THR A 16 -3.09 2.50 8.14
CA THR A 16 -2.30 1.46 7.48
C THR A 16 -2.96 0.11 7.76
N GLU A 17 -3.19 -0.69 6.72
CA GLU A 17 -3.55 -2.12 6.81
C GLU A 17 -4.99 -2.50 7.22
N ALA A 18 -5.99 -1.63 7.09
CA ALA A 18 -7.37 -2.11 7.10
C ALA A 18 -7.63 -3.00 5.88
N GLY A 19 -7.81 -4.30 6.14
CA GLY A 19 -8.14 -5.26 5.10
C GLY A 19 -9.34 -4.81 4.26
N ALA A 20 -9.30 -5.06 2.95
CA ALA A 20 -10.31 -4.57 2.00
C ALA A 20 -11.76 -4.93 2.41
N VAL A 21 -11.94 -6.08 3.08
CA VAL A 21 -13.23 -6.53 3.62
C VAL A 21 -13.72 -5.61 4.74
N ASP A 22 -12.84 -5.25 5.67
CA ASP A 22 -13.19 -4.44 6.82
C ASP A 22 -13.39 -2.98 6.45
N ALA A 23 -12.58 -2.45 5.53
CA ALA A 23 -12.81 -1.13 4.95
C ALA A 23 -14.18 -1.01 4.26
N ALA A 24 -14.57 -2.04 3.49
CA ALA A 24 -15.89 -2.08 2.85
C ALA A 24 -17.04 -2.18 3.87
N ARG A 25 -16.88 -3.00 4.91
CA ARG A 25 -17.86 -3.13 6.01
C ARG A 25 -18.00 -1.83 6.79
N PHE A 26 -16.89 -1.18 7.09
CA PHE A 26 -16.86 0.11 7.80
C PHE A 26 -17.57 1.18 6.99
N ARG A 27 -17.23 1.33 5.70
CA ARG A 27 -17.91 2.27 4.81
C ARG A 27 -19.40 2.00 4.70
N LYS A 28 -19.81 0.74 4.59
CA LYS A 28 -21.23 0.36 4.55
C LYS A 28 -21.96 0.81 5.83
N ARG A 29 -21.36 0.57 6.99
CA ARG A 29 -21.95 0.84 8.31
C ARG A 29 -21.99 2.35 8.63
N PHE A 30 -20.85 3.03 8.54
CA PHE A 30 -20.68 4.41 9.01
C PHE A 30 -20.82 5.45 7.89
N GLY A 31 -20.74 5.04 6.62
CA GLY A 31 -20.78 5.99 5.50
C GLY A 31 -19.51 6.81 5.32
N VAL A 32 -18.43 6.41 5.97
CA VAL A 32 -17.14 7.09 5.98
C VAL A 32 -16.13 6.34 5.13
N GLU A 33 -15.36 7.09 4.35
CA GLU A 33 -14.22 6.54 3.63
C GLU A 33 -13.05 6.26 4.58
N LEU A 34 -12.39 5.12 4.36
CA LEU A 34 -11.07 4.85 4.92
C LEU A 34 -10.04 4.96 3.81
N VAL A 35 -9.06 5.83 4.00
CA VAL A 35 -7.90 5.97 3.11
C VAL A 35 -6.74 5.23 3.73
N GLU A 36 -6.18 4.35 2.94
CA GLU A 36 -5.10 3.46 3.34
C GLU A 36 -3.82 3.88 2.62
N GLY A 37 -2.72 3.91 3.37
CA GLY A 37 -1.38 3.99 2.83
C GLY A 37 -0.54 2.81 3.28
N TYR A 38 0.52 2.53 2.52
CA TYR A 38 1.65 1.75 3.00
C TYR A 38 2.79 2.73 3.27
N GLY A 39 3.50 2.54 4.38
CA GLY A 39 4.51 3.45 4.86
C GLY A 39 5.48 2.74 5.80
N SER A 40 6.77 3.04 5.71
CA SER A 40 7.73 2.68 6.74
C SER A 40 8.12 3.92 7.56
N SER A 41 8.50 3.73 8.82
CA SER A 41 8.91 4.82 9.71
C SER A 41 10.15 5.56 9.21
N GLU A 42 10.98 4.87 8.45
CA GLU A 42 12.16 5.37 7.75
C GLU A 42 11.81 6.27 6.56
N GLY A 43 10.52 6.48 6.26
CA GLY A 43 10.04 7.38 5.22
C GLY A 43 10.45 6.98 3.81
N GLY A 44 11.06 5.81 3.64
CA GLY A 44 11.56 5.33 2.36
C GLY A 44 10.45 4.82 1.45
N ALA A 45 9.46 4.10 1.97
CA ALA A 45 8.47 3.43 1.12
C ALA A 45 7.06 3.90 1.41
N ALA A 46 6.59 4.94 0.70
CA ALA A 46 5.22 5.42 0.79
C ALA A 46 4.41 5.04 -0.46
N LEU A 47 3.34 4.26 -0.28
CA LEU A 47 2.38 3.95 -1.35
C LEU A 47 0.99 4.44 -0.93
N GLN A 48 0.26 5.01 -1.88
CA GLN A 48 -1.08 5.55 -1.63
C GLN A 48 -2.08 5.04 -2.66
N ARG A 49 -3.27 4.68 -2.18
CA ARG A 49 -4.39 4.36 -3.07
C ARG A 49 -4.88 5.62 -3.76
N THR A 50 -5.00 5.55 -5.08
CA THR A 50 -5.62 6.59 -5.94
C THR A 50 -6.98 6.13 -6.45
N PRO A 51 -7.85 7.06 -6.94
CA PRO A 51 -9.06 6.67 -7.65
C PRO A 51 -8.76 5.68 -8.79
N GLY A 52 -9.42 4.51 -8.78
CA GLY A 52 -9.17 3.44 -9.74
C GLY A 52 -8.12 2.40 -9.33
N THR A 53 -7.53 2.51 -8.14
CA THR A 53 -6.64 1.46 -7.59
C THR A 53 -7.36 0.11 -7.55
N PRO A 54 -6.80 -0.95 -8.16
CA PRO A 54 -7.43 -2.27 -8.18
C PRO A 54 -7.75 -2.81 -6.78
N PRO A 55 -8.79 -3.65 -6.63
CA PRO A 55 -9.03 -4.36 -5.37
C PRO A 55 -7.78 -5.13 -4.92
N GLY A 56 -7.45 -5.02 -3.63
CA GLY A 56 -6.27 -5.67 -3.05
C GLY A 56 -4.93 -4.98 -3.29
N ALA A 57 -4.85 -3.96 -4.16
CA ALA A 57 -3.63 -3.19 -4.36
C ALA A 57 -3.48 -2.09 -3.29
N ILE A 58 -2.24 -1.89 -2.84
CA ILE A 58 -1.86 -0.87 -1.85
C ILE A 58 -1.60 0.52 -2.47
N GLY A 59 -1.61 0.62 -3.80
CA GLY A 59 -1.57 1.88 -4.52
C GLY A 59 -0.30 2.10 -5.34
N ARG A 60 0.10 3.36 -5.50
CA ARG A 60 1.30 3.77 -6.24
C ARG A 60 2.21 4.61 -5.36
N ALA A 61 3.49 4.63 -5.72
CA ALA A 61 4.49 5.49 -5.11
C ALA A 61 4.12 6.96 -5.28
N ALA A 62 4.55 7.80 -4.35
CA ALA A 62 4.43 9.25 -4.55
C ALA A 62 5.24 9.67 -5.78
N PRO A 63 4.85 10.74 -6.51
CA PRO A 63 5.52 11.12 -7.76
C PRO A 63 7.03 11.39 -7.68
N ALA A 64 7.55 11.64 -6.47
CA ALA A 64 8.98 11.90 -6.22
C ALA A 64 9.75 10.67 -5.71
N ASP A 65 9.07 9.56 -5.43
CA ASP A 65 9.69 8.35 -4.90
C ASP A 65 10.09 7.41 -6.05
N ASP A 66 11.22 6.71 -5.88
CA ASP A 66 11.65 5.63 -6.78
C ASP A 66 11.57 4.30 -6.02
N LEU A 67 10.38 3.70 -6.00
CA LEU A 67 10.15 2.39 -5.43
C LEU A 67 10.24 1.30 -6.49
N ALA A 68 11.03 0.27 -6.20
CA ALA A 68 11.19 -0.90 -7.04
C ALA A 68 10.93 -2.18 -6.23
N VAL A 69 10.44 -3.22 -6.92
CA VAL A 69 10.46 -4.58 -6.39
C VAL A 69 11.75 -5.22 -6.89
N VAL A 70 12.61 -5.67 -5.99
CA VAL A 70 13.93 -6.22 -6.33
C VAL A 70 14.09 -7.65 -5.82
N ASP A 71 15.02 -8.37 -6.43
CA ASP A 71 15.53 -9.62 -5.88
C ASP A 71 16.38 -9.31 -4.63
N PRO A 72 16.06 -9.88 -3.45
CA PRO A 72 16.80 -9.55 -2.22
C PRO A 72 18.23 -10.09 -2.20
N GLU A 73 18.56 -11.08 -3.05
CA GLU A 73 19.93 -11.63 -3.13
C GLU A 73 20.80 -10.84 -4.11
N THR A 74 20.24 -10.41 -5.25
CA THR A 74 21.02 -9.73 -6.31
C THR A 74 20.83 -8.22 -6.36
N GLY A 75 19.74 -7.70 -5.79
CA GLY A 75 19.34 -6.29 -5.90
C GLY A 75 18.77 -5.90 -7.27
N GLU A 76 18.60 -6.84 -8.20
CA GLU A 76 18.08 -6.56 -9.53
C GLU A 76 16.55 -6.37 -9.51
N GLU A 77 16.04 -5.41 -10.30
CA GLU A 77 14.61 -5.14 -10.38
C GLU A 77 13.84 -6.31 -11.01
N ARG A 78 12.75 -6.71 -10.37
CA ARG A 78 11.89 -7.81 -10.80
C ARG A 78 10.99 -7.36 -11.96
N PRO A 79 10.72 -8.24 -12.93
CA PRO A 79 9.75 -7.96 -13.98
C PRO A 79 8.34 -7.74 -13.40
N SER A 80 7.53 -6.97 -14.13
CA SER A 80 6.12 -6.75 -13.75
C SER A 80 5.33 -8.05 -13.67
N ALA A 81 4.40 -8.09 -12.72
CA ALA A 81 3.46 -9.18 -12.56
C ALA A 81 2.56 -9.34 -13.80
N ARG A 82 2.38 -10.58 -14.24
CA ARG A 82 1.51 -10.99 -15.34
C ARG A 82 0.34 -11.78 -14.76
N PHE A 83 -0.87 -11.40 -15.14
CA PHE A 83 -2.10 -12.03 -14.66
C PHE A 83 -2.87 -12.64 -15.84
N ASP A 84 -3.55 -13.76 -15.59
CA ASP A 84 -4.55 -14.26 -16.53
C ASP A 84 -5.88 -13.49 -16.44
N ALA A 85 -6.84 -13.87 -17.27
CA ALA A 85 -8.18 -13.26 -17.28
C ALA A 85 -8.96 -13.45 -15.96
N GLY A 86 -8.59 -14.43 -15.14
CA GLY A 86 -9.17 -14.69 -13.82
C GLY A 86 -8.48 -13.93 -12.68
N GLY A 87 -7.43 -13.15 -12.98
CA GLY A 87 -6.64 -12.45 -11.97
C GLY A 87 -5.64 -13.34 -11.24
N ARG A 88 -5.35 -14.55 -11.73
CA ARG A 88 -4.31 -15.41 -11.16
C ARG A 88 -2.94 -14.90 -11.62
N LEU A 89 -2.02 -14.76 -10.66
CA LEU A 89 -0.63 -14.42 -10.92
C LEU A 89 0.07 -15.58 -11.65
N LEU A 90 0.71 -15.28 -12.77
CA LEU A 90 1.32 -16.28 -13.66
C LEU A 90 2.84 -16.42 -13.47
N ASN A 91 3.53 -15.35 -13.10
CA ASN A 91 4.98 -15.31 -12.95
C ASN A 91 5.39 -14.92 -11.53
N GLY A 92 4.74 -15.50 -10.51
CA GLY A 92 4.99 -15.18 -9.10
C GLY A 92 6.46 -15.35 -8.69
N ASP A 93 7.07 -16.46 -9.12
CA ASP A 93 8.47 -16.77 -8.84
C ASP A 93 9.44 -15.73 -9.43
N GLU A 94 9.02 -15.00 -10.47
CA GLU A 94 9.79 -13.94 -11.13
C GLU A 94 9.41 -12.54 -10.65
N ALA A 95 8.15 -12.27 -10.32
CA ALA A 95 7.65 -10.91 -10.09
C ALA A 95 7.63 -10.49 -8.62
N ILE A 96 7.66 -11.45 -7.70
CA ILE A 96 7.65 -11.19 -6.26
C ILE A 96 9.10 -10.95 -5.79
N GLY A 97 9.28 -9.94 -4.94
CA GLY A 97 10.57 -9.54 -4.38
C GLY A 97 10.40 -8.56 -3.24
N GLU A 98 11.51 -7.94 -2.83
CA GLU A 98 11.57 -6.93 -1.77
C GLU A 98 11.22 -5.55 -2.32
N LEU A 99 10.38 -4.78 -1.59
CA LEU A 99 10.07 -3.40 -1.95
C LEU A 99 11.15 -2.47 -1.41
N VAL A 100 11.89 -1.80 -2.29
CA VAL A 100 13.03 -0.94 -1.95
C VAL A 100 12.81 0.47 -2.49
N ASN A 101 13.15 1.48 -1.68
CA ASN A 101 13.34 2.84 -2.16
C ASN A 101 14.78 3.04 -2.63
N ARG A 102 14.93 3.36 -3.92
CA ARG A 102 16.22 3.67 -4.56
C ARG A 102 16.47 5.19 -4.66
N GLY A 103 15.46 5.98 -4.34
CA GLY A 103 15.50 7.44 -4.31
C GLY A 103 16.12 8.00 -3.03
N GLN A 104 16.13 9.32 -2.93
CA GLN A 104 16.61 10.01 -1.74
C GLN A 104 15.57 9.90 -0.61
N THR A 105 16.05 9.65 0.61
CA THR A 105 15.23 9.68 1.83
C THR A 105 15.84 10.67 2.84
N PRO A 106 15.02 11.41 3.61
CA PRO A 106 15.52 12.22 4.72
C PRO A 106 15.97 11.37 5.93
N PHE A 107 15.78 10.05 5.91
CA PHE A 107 16.18 9.16 6.99
C PHE A 107 17.71 9.00 7.03
N GLU A 108 18.30 9.41 8.13
CA GLU A 108 19.77 9.43 8.33
C GLU A 108 20.31 8.12 8.91
N GLY A 109 19.45 7.13 9.16
CA GLY A 109 19.79 5.85 9.77
C GLY A 109 19.31 5.72 11.21
N TYR A 110 19.56 4.54 11.79
CA TYR A 110 19.15 4.26 13.15
C TYR A 110 20.11 4.86 14.17
N TRP A 111 19.56 5.39 15.26
CA TRP A 111 20.34 5.99 16.35
C TRP A 111 21.33 4.97 16.94
N ARG A 112 22.63 5.33 16.95
CA ARG A 112 23.74 4.51 17.48
C ARG A 112 23.87 3.13 16.83
N ASN A 113 23.50 2.99 15.57
CA ASN A 113 23.65 1.75 14.81
C ASN A 113 24.24 2.06 13.42
N PRO A 114 25.58 2.21 13.34
CA PRO A 114 26.29 2.46 12.09
C PRO A 114 26.35 1.23 11.18
#